data_AF-A0A1T4KY58-F1
#
_entry.id   AF-A0A1T4KY58-F1
#
_cell.length_a   1.000
_cell.length_b   1.000
_cell.length_c   1.000
_cell.angle_alpha   90.00
_cell.angle_beta   90.00
_cell.angle_gamma   90.00
#
_symmetry.space_group_name_H-M   'P 1'
#
loop_
_entity.id
_entity.type
_entity.pdbx_description
1 polymer ?
#
loop_
_entity_poly.entity_id
_entity_poly.type
_entity_poly.pdbx_seq_one_letter_code
_entity_poly.pdbx_strand_id
1 'polypeptide(L)'
;MKTIVLRRLAFTGIAVSALALGAPAVASADVYYAKEANGSGPHGSHSYQVVSYVKDGKAYYSKSWSHSGHHGSASGNVTSGTA
;
A
#
# COMPACT_ATOMS: atom_id res chain seq x y z
N MET A 1 39.11 -10.75 -18.33
CA MET A 1 38.17 -9.76 -17.77
C MET A 1 36.99 -10.49 -17.15
N LYS A 2 36.77 -10.50 -15.82
CA LYS A 2 35.46 -10.89 -15.23
C LYS A 2 35.30 -10.78 -13.70
N THR A 3 36.27 -10.28 -12.93
CA THR A 3 36.13 -10.16 -11.45
C THR A 3 35.72 -8.77 -10.95
N ILE A 4 35.92 -7.72 -11.74
CA ILE A 4 35.63 -6.32 -11.35
C ILE A 4 34.14 -5.97 -11.40
N VAL A 5 33.38 -6.64 -12.27
CA VAL A 5 31.95 -6.34 -12.50
C VAL A 5 31.07 -6.85 -11.36
N LEU A 6 31.43 -7.99 -10.75
CA LEU A 6 30.67 -8.60 -9.67
C LEU A 6 30.67 -7.77 -8.39
N ARG A 7 31.79 -7.10 -8.08
CA ARG A 7 31.89 -6.25 -6.89
C ARG A 7 31.00 -5.01 -6.98
N ARG A 8 30.78 -4.45 -8.17
CA ARG A 8 29.91 -3.27 -8.36
C ARG A 8 28.44 -3.56 -8.10
N LEU A 9 27.96 -4.77 -8.37
CA LEU A 9 26.57 -5.17 -8.10
C LEU A 9 26.27 -5.36 -6.61
N ALA A 10 27.25 -5.81 -5.83
CA ALA A 10 27.07 -6.05 -4.40
C ALA A 10 26.89 -4.75 -3.59
N PHE A 11 27.55 -3.66 -3.98
CA PHE A 11 27.41 -2.37 -3.30
C PHE A 11 26.07 -1.67 -3.58
N THR A 12 25.45 -1.92 -4.73
CA THR A 12 24.13 -1.35 -5.06
C THR A 12 23.00 -1.98 -4.25
N GLY A 13 23.15 -3.23 -3.79
CA GLY A 13 22.13 -3.91 -2.98
C GLY A 13 21.95 -3.29 -1.59
N ILE A 14 23.04 -2.86 -0.96
CA ILE A 14 23.01 -2.33 0.42
C ILE A 14 22.37 -0.94 0.46
N ALA A 15 22.63 -0.09 -0.54
CA ALA A 15 21.99 1.22 -0.65
C ALA A 15 20.48 1.12 -0.90
N VAL A 16 20.03 0.11 -1.65
CA VAL A 16 18.60 -0.15 -1.87
C VAL A 16 17.93 -0.62 -0.59
N SER A 17 18.57 -1.47 0.22
CA SER A 17 18.02 -1.86 1.53
C SER A 17 17.91 -0.69 2.49
N ALA A 18 18.90 0.21 2.53
CA ALA A 18 18.85 1.41 3.37
C ALA A 18 17.79 2.42 2.89
N LEU A 19 17.55 2.55 1.58
CA LEU A 19 16.47 3.38 1.05
C LEU A 19 15.09 2.74 1.25
N ALA A 20 14.98 1.41 1.18
CA ALA A 20 13.74 0.67 1.42
C ALA A 20 13.36 0.57 2.92
N LEU A 21 14.36 0.55 3.82
CA LEU A 21 14.14 0.57 5.27
C LEU A 21 14.11 1.99 5.85
N GLY A 22 14.72 2.98 5.17
CA GLY A 22 14.75 4.38 5.59
C GLY A 22 13.57 5.21 5.08
N ALA A 23 12.96 4.85 3.95
CA ALA A 23 11.79 5.54 3.42
C ALA A 23 10.55 5.56 4.35
N PRO A 24 10.18 4.48 5.07
CA PRO A 24 9.02 4.56 5.96
C PRO A 24 9.28 5.39 7.22
N ALA A 25 10.55 5.71 7.55
CA ALA A 25 10.90 6.46 8.76
C ALA A 25 10.95 7.99 8.56
N VAL A 26 11.02 8.48 7.31
CA VAL A 26 10.98 9.93 6.99
C VAL A 26 9.54 10.42 6.72
N ALA A 27 8.53 9.56 6.88
CA ALA A 27 7.12 9.92 6.75
C ALA A 27 6.52 10.58 8.02
N SER A 28 7.34 11.16 8.87
CA SER A 28 6.91 12.00 10.00
C SER A 28 6.40 13.35 9.50
N ALA A 29 5.24 13.39 8.86
CA ALA A 29 4.48 14.63 8.66
C ALA A 29 2.97 14.38 8.46
N ASP A 30 2.59 13.29 7.79
CA ASP A 30 1.20 12.82 7.67
C ASP A 30 1.31 11.41 7.09
N VAL A 31 1.18 10.37 7.93
CA VAL A 31 1.46 8.98 7.51
C VAL A 31 0.27 8.48 6.70
N TYR A 32 0.16 8.82 5.43
CA TYR A 32 -0.89 8.32 4.53
C TYR A 32 -0.43 7.03 3.83
N TYR A 33 -1.05 5.91 4.20
CA TYR A 33 -0.87 4.61 3.56
C TYR A 33 -2.18 4.18 2.90
N ALA A 34 -2.17 4.02 1.58
CA ALA A 34 -3.28 3.47 0.82
C ALA A 34 -2.83 2.20 0.09
N LYS A 35 -3.64 1.15 0.21
CA LYS A 35 -3.50 -0.08 -0.54
C LYS A 35 -4.80 -0.38 -1.25
N GLU A 36 -4.72 -0.53 -2.55
CA GLU A 36 -5.85 -0.87 -3.41
C GLU A 36 -5.60 -2.21 -4.10
N ALA A 37 -6.64 -3.02 -4.18
CA ALA A 37 -6.65 -4.27 -4.92
C ALA A 37 -7.97 -4.34 -5.69
N ASN A 38 -7.88 -4.35 -7.01
CA ASN A 38 -9.03 -4.46 -7.89
C ASN A 38 -8.86 -5.64 -8.85
N GLY A 39 -9.98 -6.13 -9.36
CA GLY A 39 -9.99 -7.22 -10.32
C GLY A 39 -11.30 -7.24 -11.07
N SER A 40 -11.25 -7.67 -12.33
CA SER A 40 -12.43 -7.85 -13.17
C SER A 40 -12.35 -9.19 -13.87
N GLY A 41 -13.46 -9.92 -13.87
CA GLY A 41 -13.53 -11.25 -14.47
C GLY A 41 -14.94 -11.62 -14.94
N PRO A 42 -15.11 -12.86 -15.45
CA PRO A 42 -16.36 -13.32 -16.04
C PRO A 42 -17.56 -13.27 -15.09
N HIS A 43 -17.30 -13.24 -13.77
CA HIS A 43 -18.33 -13.21 -12.74
C HIS A 43 -18.54 -11.81 -12.16
N GLY A 44 -17.88 -10.78 -12.69
CA GLY A 44 -17.98 -9.40 -12.23
C GLY A 44 -16.64 -8.77 -11.85
N SER A 45 -16.72 -7.54 -11.36
CA SER A 45 -15.59 -6.77 -10.84
C SER A 45 -15.61 -6.72 -9.32
N HIS A 46 -14.44 -6.62 -8.70
CA HIS A 46 -14.29 -6.34 -7.29
C HIS A 46 -13.24 -5.26 -7.07
N SER A 47 -13.42 -4.48 -6.01
CA SER A 47 -12.45 -3.50 -5.54
C SER A 47 -12.35 -3.59 -4.02
N TYR A 48 -11.14 -3.55 -3.51
CA TYR A 48 -10.81 -3.49 -2.10
C TYR A 48 -9.82 -2.36 -1.90
N GLN A 49 -10.12 -1.45 -0.99
CA GLN A 49 -9.24 -0.34 -0.65
C GLN A 49 -9.09 -0.28 0.87
N VAL A 50 -7.86 -0.12 1.32
CA VAL A 50 -7.50 0.10 2.72
C VAL A 50 -6.69 1.38 2.77
N VAL A 51 -7.18 2.36 3.51
CA VAL A 51 -6.52 3.63 3.75
C VAL A 51 -6.28 3.79 5.24
N SER A 52 -5.06 4.08 5.64
CA SER A 52 -4.72 4.49 6.99
C SER A 52 -3.96 5.80 6.93
N TYR A 53 -4.36 6.79 7.72
CA TYR A 53 -3.71 8.09 7.74
C TYR A 53 -3.60 8.65 9.15
N VAL A 54 -2.60 9.49 9.41
CA VAL A 54 -2.40 10.14 10.70
C VAL A 54 -2.54 11.63 10.53
N LYS A 55 -3.65 12.18 11.02
CA LYS A 55 -3.95 13.60 10.94
C LYS A 55 -4.13 14.17 12.35
N ASP A 56 -3.50 15.30 12.63
CA ASP A 56 -3.61 16.01 13.92
C ASP A 56 -3.28 15.13 15.14
N GLY A 57 -2.30 14.23 15.00
CA GLY A 57 -1.90 13.28 16.04
C GLY A 57 -2.83 12.08 16.24
N LYS A 58 -3.87 11.95 15.41
CA LYS A 58 -4.88 10.90 15.47
C LYS A 58 -4.73 9.94 14.30
N ALA A 59 -4.80 8.64 14.58
CA ALA A 59 -4.78 7.61 13.55
C ALA A 59 -6.21 7.33 13.06
N TYR A 60 -6.37 7.34 11.75
CA TYR A 60 -7.60 7.00 11.06
C TYR A 60 -7.37 5.80 10.15
N TYR A 61 -8.39 4.96 10.05
CA TYR A 61 -8.39 3.76 9.25
C TYR A 61 -9.73 3.65 8.53
N SER A 62 -9.70 3.44 7.22
CA SER A 62 -10.85 3.16 6.40
C SER A 62 -10.59 1.94 5.53
N LYS A 63 -11.56 1.03 5.49
CA LYS A 63 -11.58 -0.12 4.61
C LYS A 63 -12.88 -0.11 3.83
N SER A 64 -12.76 0.00 2.52
CA SER A 64 -13.89 -0.10 1.60
C SER A 64 -13.73 -1.33 0.71
N TRP A 65 -14.87 -1.92 0.35
CA TRP A 65 -14.93 -2.97 -0.64
C TRP A 65 -16.17 -2.81 -1.49
N SER A 66 -16.08 -3.23 -2.74
CA SER A 66 -17.20 -3.33 -3.65
C SER A 66 -17.07 -4.55 -4.53
N HIS A 67 -18.20 -5.12 -4.89
CA HIS A 67 -18.32 -6.20 -5.84
C HIS A 67 -19.52 -5.94 -6.75
N SER A 68 -19.34 -6.07 -8.05
CA SER A 68 -20.39 -5.87 -9.04
C SER A 68 -20.37 -7.03 -10.00
N GLY A 69 -21.48 -7.75 -10.12
CA GLY A 69 -21.61 -8.90 -11.01
C GLY A 69 -23.01 -8.99 -11.63
N HIS A 70 -23.24 -10.07 -12.37
CA HIS A 70 -24.50 -10.29 -13.10
C HIS A 70 -25.75 -10.33 -12.21
N HIS A 71 -25.59 -10.61 -10.92
CA HIS A 71 -26.68 -10.68 -9.94
C HIS A 71 -26.81 -9.43 -9.06
N GLY A 72 -26.10 -8.36 -9.40
CA GLY A 72 -26.18 -7.09 -8.70
C GLY A 72 -24.84 -6.63 -8.15
N SER A 73 -24.88 -5.51 -7.42
CA SER A 73 -23.69 -4.89 -6.84
C SER A 73 -23.88 -4.73 -5.34
N ALA A 74 -22.81 -4.98 -4.59
CA ALA A 74 -22.74 -4.78 -3.16
C ALA A 74 -21.47 -4.02 -2.80
N SER A 75 -21.55 -3.16 -1.79
CA SER A 75 -20.39 -2.47 -1.25
C SER A 75 -20.52 -2.28 0.25
N GLY A 76 -19.38 -2.11 0.89
CA GLY A 76 -19.30 -1.83 2.33
C GLY A 76 -18.10 -0.95 2.62
N ASN A 77 -18.26 -0.10 3.63
CA ASN A 77 -17.19 0.73 4.15
C ASN A 77 -17.16 0.65 5.67
N VAL A 78 -15.97 0.50 6.22
CA VAL A 78 -15.71 0.56 7.66
C VAL A 78 -14.68 1.64 7.88
N THR A 79 -15.04 2.65 8.66
CA THR A 79 -14.13 3.71 9.10
C THR A 79 -14.00 3.67 10.61
N SER A 80 -12.77 3.70 11.10
CA SER A 80 -12.42 3.74 12.52
C SER A 80 -11.31 4.76 12.73
N GLY A 81 -11.26 5.38 13.90
CA GLY A 81 -10.20 6.31 14.24
C GLY A 81 -10.00 6.37 15.75
N THR A 82 -8.78 6.66 16.16
CA THR A 82 -8.41 6.84 17.56
C THR A 82 -8.36 8.33 17.87
N ALA A 83 -9.13 8.76 18.87
CA ALA A 83 -9.20 10.14 19.32
C ALA A 83 -7.99 10.53 20.18
#